data_AF-A0ABD1MLL9-F1
#
_entry.id   AF-A0ABD1MLL9-F1
#
_cell.length_a   1.000
_cell.length_b   1.000
_cell.length_c   1.000
_cell.angle_alpha   90.00
_cell.angle_beta   90.00
_cell.angle_gamma   90.00
#
_symmetry.space_group_name_H-M   'P 1'
#
loop_
_entity.id
_entity.type
_entity.pdbx_description
1 polymer ?
#
loop_
_entity_poly.entity_id
_entity_poly.type
_entity_poly.pdbx_seq_one_letter_code
_entity_poly.pdbx_strand_id
1 'polypeptide(L)'
;MGLLRFQVCCTAQSVRYDALAETCEADNSVFNMPILLAVALIGATVGGLLARQRRNELQRVNEQLIQINTALRKQAKIESYAPSLSYAPIGGGRIPDNEIIVDPKKQELIAELNNGKNFLRNQQPDKAFPEFKTALELAQNMNDPIEEKKAARGLGFYN
;
A
#
# COMPACT_ATOMS: atom_id res chain seq x y z
N MET A 1 -18.62 35.73 -9.17
CA MET A 1 -17.36 35.07 -9.59
C MET A 1 -17.24 33.75 -8.83
N GLY A 2 -17.76 32.63 -9.36
CA GLY A 2 -17.76 31.38 -8.59
C GLY A 2 -18.30 30.13 -9.30
N LEU A 3 -18.27 30.10 -10.63
CA LEU A 3 -18.90 29.04 -11.44
C LEU A 3 -17.94 28.50 -12.50
N LEU A 4 -16.76 28.01 -12.14
CA LEU A 4 -15.86 27.31 -13.08
C LEU A 4 -14.93 26.31 -12.36
N ARG A 5 -15.46 25.57 -11.37
CA ARG A 5 -14.76 24.44 -10.73
C ARG A 5 -15.41 23.08 -11.00
N PHE A 6 -16.07 22.95 -12.15
CA PHE A 6 -16.40 21.67 -12.77
C PHE A 6 -15.32 21.27 -13.79
N GLN A 7 -14.04 21.47 -13.45
CA GLN A 7 -12.95 20.79 -14.15
C GLN A 7 -12.97 19.33 -13.68
N VAL A 8 -13.79 18.55 -14.38
CA VAL A 8 -13.59 17.15 -14.75
C VAL A 8 -12.45 16.47 -13.99
N CYS A 9 -12.71 16.11 -12.72
CA CYS A 9 -11.93 15.09 -12.02
C CYS A 9 -12.49 13.73 -12.46
N CYS A 10 -12.23 13.40 -13.73
CA CYS A 10 -12.34 12.05 -14.26
C CYS A 10 -10.90 11.53 -14.28
N THR A 11 -10.48 10.95 -13.16
CA THR A 11 -9.16 10.36 -12.99
C THR A 11 -8.96 9.21 -13.98
N ALA A 12 -7.95 9.38 -14.83
CA ALA A 12 -6.87 8.44 -15.14
C ALA A 12 -7.16 6.92 -15.21
N GLN A 13 -6.64 6.33 -16.29
CA GLN A 13 -6.53 4.91 -16.68
C GLN A 13 -7.84 4.28 -17.19
N SER A 14 -8.00 3.81 -18.43
CA SER A 14 -7.08 3.37 -19.49
C SER A 14 -7.83 3.51 -20.82
N VAL A 15 -7.30 4.19 -21.83
CA VAL A 15 -6.56 3.62 -22.96
C VAL A 15 -5.77 4.80 -23.54
N ARG A 16 -4.48 4.60 -23.85
CA ARG A 16 -3.77 5.49 -24.78
C ARG A 16 -4.51 5.41 -26.11
N TYR A 17 -5.48 6.29 -26.32
CA TYR A 17 -5.86 6.67 -27.66
C TYR A 17 -4.79 7.67 -28.06
N ASP A 18 -3.77 7.16 -28.74
CA ASP A 18 -2.83 7.99 -29.47
C ASP A 18 -3.64 9.06 -30.20
N ALA A 19 -3.15 10.29 -30.09
CA ALA A 19 -3.75 11.47 -30.64
C ALA A 19 -4.01 11.31 -32.15
N LEU A 20 -5.19 10.78 -32.49
CA LEU A 20 -5.82 10.90 -33.80
C LEU A 20 -7.04 11.79 -33.63
N ALA A 21 -6.80 13.04 -33.22
CA ALA A 21 -7.64 14.13 -33.68
C ALA A 21 -7.17 14.49 -35.10
N GLU A 22 -7.28 13.52 -36.01
CA GLU A 22 -7.35 13.84 -37.43
C GLU A 22 -8.66 14.62 -37.56
N THR A 23 -8.55 15.93 -37.74
CA THR A 23 -9.70 16.81 -37.87
C THR A 23 -10.45 16.37 -39.11
N CYS A 24 -11.55 15.65 -38.94
CA CYS A 24 -12.43 15.27 -40.03
C CYS A 24 -12.82 16.53 -40.80
N GLU A 25 -12.35 16.67 -42.03
CA GLU A 25 -12.95 17.59 -43.00
C GLU A 25 -14.39 17.11 -43.21
N ALA A 26 -15.33 17.80 -42.56
CA ALA A 26 -16.74 17.45 -42.60
C ALA A 26 -17.35 17.95 -43.92
N ASP A 27 -17.11 17.22 -45.00
CA ASP A 27 -17.69 17.49 -46.33
C ASP A 27 -19.23 17.34 -46.38
N ASN A 28 -19.88 17.07 -45.24
CA ASN A 28 -21.32 17.15 -45.06
C ASN A 28 -21.64 17.70 -43.66
N SER A 29 -21.46 19.01 -43.48
CA SER A 29 -21.51 19.73 -42.20
C SER A 29 -22.88 19.76 -41.52
N VAL A 30 -23.97 19.56 -42.27
CA VAL A 30 -25.35 19.71 -41.75
C VAL A 30 -25.81 18.48 -40.96
N PHE A 31 -25.35 17.27 -41.30
CA PHE A 31 -25.82 16.02 -40.68
C PHE A 31 -24.83 15.43 -39.65
N ASN A 32 -23.52 15.68 -39.80
CA ASN A 32 -22.51 15.11 -38.90
C ASN A 32 -22.42 15.83 -37.53
N MET A 33 -22.55 17.16 -37.52
CA MET A 33 -22.55 17.96 -36.28
C MET A 33 -23.62 17.54 -35.24
N PRO A 34 -24.90 17.36 -35.61
CA PRO A 34 -25.92 16.96 -34.63
C PRO A 34 -25.77 15.51 -34.14
N ILE A 35 -25.23 14.60 -34.96
CA ILE A 35 -24.99 13.21 -34.55
C ILE A 35 -23.86 13.14 -33.52
N LEU A 36 -22.76 13.86 -33.74
CA LEU A 36 -21.66 13.94 -32.78
C LEU A 36 -22.11 14.58 -31.46
N LEU A 37 -22.97 15.59 -31.52
CA LEU A 37 -23.58 16.19 -30.33
C LEU A 37 -24.44 15.18 -29.55
N ALA A 38 -25.24 14.36 -30.25
CA ALA A 38 -26.05 13.33 -29.62
C ALA A 38 -25.19 12.27 -28.90
N VAL A 39 -24.12 11.79 -29.55
CA VAL A 39 -23.17 10.84 -28.95
C VAL A 39 -22.47 11.45 -27.73
N ALA A 40 -22.05 12.72 -27.83
CA ALA A 40 -21.43 13.43 -26.71
C ALA A 40 -22.38 13.58 -25.50
N LEU A 41 -23.65 13.90 -25.74
CA LEU A 41 -24.67 14.01 -24.70
C LEU A 41 -24.97 12.66 -24.03
N ILE A 42 -25.03 11.58 -24.81
CA ILE A 42 -25.19 10.21 -24.27
C ILE A 42 -23.97 9.82 -23.44
N GLY A 43 -22.75 10.07 -23.92
CA GLY A 43 -21.52 9.79 -23.19
C GLY A 43 -21.42 10.58 -21.88
N ALA A 44 -21.77 11.86 -21.90
CA ALA A 44 -21.77 12.72 -20.72
C ALA A 44 -22.84 12.31 -19.69
N THR A 45 -24.03 11.90 -20.14
CA THR A 45 -25.11 11.46 -19.25
C THR A 45 -24.81 10.11 -18.63
N VAL A 46 -24.40 9.12 -19.42
CA VAL A 46 -24.06 7.77 -18.91
C VAL A 46 -22.80 7.81 -18.05
N GLY A 47 -21.75 8.52 -18.48
CA GLY A 47 -20.51 8.68 -17.72
C GLY A 47 -20.71 9.47 -16.42
N GLY A 48 -21.52 10.53 -16.45
CA GLY A 48 -21.85 11.32 -15.27
C GLY A 48 -22.69 10.55 -14.25
N LEU A 49 -23.66 9.75 -14.69
CA LEU A 49 -24.52 8.96 -13.80
C LEU A 49 -23.77 7.79 -13.17
N LEU A 50 -22.98 7.05 -13.96
CA LEU A 50 -22.16 5.93 -13.48
C LEU A 50 -21.08 6.39 -12.51
N ALA A 51 -20.46 7.56 -12.75
CA ALA A 51 -19.49 8.13 -11.83
C ALA A 51 -20.11 8.47 -10.47
N ARG A 52 -21.38 8.94 -10.43
CA ARG A 52 -22.09 9.20 -9.18
C ARG A 52 -22.48 7.91 -8.45
N GLN A 53 -22.90 6.87 -9.17
CA GLN A 53 -23.19 5.56 -8.58
C GLN A 53 -21.94 4.96 -7.91
N ARG A 54 -20.80 4.94 -8.61
CA ARG A 54 -19.55 4.43 -8.06
C ARG A 54 -19.04 5.23 -6.86
N ARG A 55 -19.25 6.56 -6.84
CA ARG A 55 -18.90 7.39 -5.67
C ARG A 55 -19.70 6.99 -4.42
N ASN A 56 -21.00 6.69 -4.56
CA ASN A 56 -21.83 6.28 -3.44
C ASN A 56 -21.43 4.90 -2.90
N GLU A 57 -21.09 3.96 -3.79
CA GLU A 57 -20.59 2.64 -3.40
C GLU A 57 -19.23 2.74 -2.70
N LEU A 58 -18.30 3.52 -3.25
CA LEU A 58 -16.99 3.78 -2.64
C LEU A 58 -17.13 4.47 -1.28
N GLN A 59 -18.08 5.41 -1.15
CA GLN A 59 -18.32 6.08 0.12
C GLN A 59 -18.82 5.10 1.19
N ARG A 60 -19.74 4.20 0.84
CA ARG A 60 -20.22 3.15 1.75
C ARG A 60 -19.11 2.20 2.16
N VAL A 61 -18.28 1.76 1.21
CA VAL A 61 -17.14 0.87 1.51
C VAL A 61 -16.10 1.59 2.37
N ASN A 62 -15.83 2.88 2.11
CA ASN A 62 -14.90 3.67 2.92
C ASN A 62 -15.43 3.88 4.35
N GLU A 63 -16.72 4.15 4.51
CA GLU A 63 -17.36 4.27 5.82
C GLU A 63 -17.31 2.93 6.58
N GLN A 64 -17.55 1.81 5.92
CA GLN A 64 -17.36 0.48 6.50
C GLN A 64 -15.91 0.24 6.91
N LEU A 65 -14.94 0.63 6.08
CA LEU A 65 -13.52 0.48 6.38
C LEU A 65 -13.10 1.34 7.59
N ILE A 66 -13.62 2.57 7.68
CA ILE A 66 -13.41 3.44 8.84
C ILE A 66 -14.04 2.83 10.10
N GLN A 67 -15.25 2.29 10.00
CA GLN A 67 -15.90 1.59 11.13
C GLN A 67 -15.12 0.36 11.56
N ILE A 68 -14.63 -0.47 10.64
CA ILE A 68 -13.81 -1.64 10.93
C ILE A 68 -12.47 -1.22 11.54
N ASN A 69 -11.78 -0.25 10.96
CA ASN A 69 -10.49 0.23 11.47
C ASN A 69 -10.64 0.83 12.88
N THR A 70 -11.71 1.58 13.13
CA THR A 70 -12.00 2.12 14.46
C THR A 70 -12.46 1.05 15.44
N ALA A 71 -13.22 0.04 15.02
CA ALA A 71 -13.62 -1.09 15.84
C ALA A 71 -12.43 -1.98 16.21
N LEU A 72 -11.55 -2.30 15.25
CA LEU A 72 -10.30 -3.02 15.48
C LEU A 72 -9.38 -2.24 16.42
N ARG A 73 -9.24 -0.92 16.23
CA ARG A 73 -8.49 -0.06 17.17
C ARG A 73 -9.10 -0.02 18.57
N LYS A 74 -10.43 -0.11 18.69
CA LYS A 74 -11.13 -0.19 19.98
C LYS A 74 -10.99 -1.57 20.62
N GLN A 75 -11.05 -2.65 19.84
CA GLN A 75 -10.78 -4.03 20.31
C GLN A 75 -9.34 -4.15 20.79
N ALA A 76 -8.37 -3.66 20.01
CA ALA A 76 -6.98 -3.56 20.42
C ALA A 76 -6.80 -2.73 21.69
N LYS A 77 -7.60 -1.66 21.89
CA LYS A 77 -7.57 -0.83 23.12
C LYS A 77 -8.27 -1.45 24.34
N ILE A 78 -9.13 -2.46 24.15
CA ILE A 78 -9.81 -3.17 25.24
C ILE A 78 -9.02 -4.43 25.64
N GLU A 79 -8.33 -5.08 24.70
CA GLU A 79 -7.38 -6.17 24.99
C GLU A 79 -6.02 -5.67 25.48
N SER A 80 -5.69 -4.39 25.24
CA SER A 80 -4.53 -3.71 25.82
C SER A 80 -4.93 -2.57 26.78
N TYR A 81 -5.37 -2.94 27.98
CA TYR A 81 -5.38 -1.99 29.09
C TYR A 81 -3.93 -1.72 29.54
N ALA A 82 -3.23 -0.85 28.80
CA ALA A 82 -1.96 -0.24 29.21
C ALA A 82 -2.09 1.29 29.05
N PRO A 83 -2.64 1.99 30.06
CA PRO A 83 -3.03 3.40 29.97
C PRO A 83 -1.84 4.35 30.20
N SER A 84 -0.74 4.23 29.45
CA SER A 84 0.44 5.09 29.65
C SER A 84 1.16 5.58 28.40
N LEU A 85 0.67 5.35 27.18
CA LEU A 85 1.28 5.95 25.98
C LEU A 85 0.42 7.08 25.43
N SER A 86 0.66 8.27 25.98
CA SER A 86 0.22 9.55 25.44
C SER A 86 0.76 9.73 24.01
N TYR A 87 -0.11 10.21 23.13
CA TYR A 87 0.20 10.67 21.78
C TYR A 87 1.44 11.59 21.80
N ALA A 88 2.53 11.18 21.15
CA ALA A 88 3.62 12.06 20.78
C ALA A 88 3.97 11.81 19.30
N PRO A 89 4.10 12.87 18.49
CA PRO A 89 4.15 12.76 17.04
C PRO A 89 5.47 12.11 16.58
N ILE A 90 5.32 11.19 15.63
CA ILE A 90 6.26 10.75 14.59
C ILE A 90 7.65 11.36 14.70
N GLY A 91 8.56 10.65 15.37
CA GLY A 91 9.96 11.03 15.49
C GLY A 91 10.82 9.84 15.94
N GLY A 92 11.20 8.99 14.98
CA GLY A 92 12.34 8.08 15.08
C GLY A 92 12.35 7.07 16.23
N GLY A 93 11.62 5.95 16.10
CA GLY A 93 11.72 4.88 17.08
C GLY A 93 10.95 3.63 16.69
N ARG A 94 11.63 2.72 15.98
CA ARG A 94 11.39 1.28 15.79
C ARG A 94 9.95 0.81 16.07
N ILE A 95 9.20 0.60 14.99
CA ILE A 95 7.97 -0.20 15.02
C ILE A 95 8.38 -1.63 15.43
N PRO A 96 7.82 -2.22 16.51
CA PRO A 96 8.01 -3.63 16.80
C PRO A 96 7.20 -4.44 15.79
N ASP A 97 7.89 -5.22 14.96
CA ASP A 97 7.35 -6.09 13.90
C ASP A 97 6.59 -7.32 14.44
N ASN A 98 5.80 -7.18 15.51
CA ASN A 98 5.15 -8.31 16.20
C ASN A 98 3.63 -8.39 16.00
N GLU A 99 3.07 -7.77 14.96
CA GLU A 99 1.61 -7.74 14.74
C GLU A 99 1.18 -8.07 13.31
N ILE A 100 1.99 -8.87 12.60
CA ILE A 100 1.57 -9.52 11.35
C ILE A 100 1.51 -11.02 11.68
N ILE A 101 0.46 -11.72 11.24
CA ILE A 101 0.38 -13.18 11.31
C ILE A 101 1.55 -13.72 10.46
N VAL A 102 2.66 -13.98 11.13
CA VAL A 102 3.92 -14.41 10.55
C VAL A 102 3.98 -15.92 10.78
N ASP A 103 4.18 -16.70 9.72
CA ASP A 103 4.43 -18.14 9.82
C ASP A 103 5.40 -18.42 10.97
N PRO A 104 5.16 -19.44 11.81
CA PRO A 104 5.95 -19.66 13.03
C PRO A 104 7.46 -19.71 12.75
N LYS A 105 7.85 -20.28 11.60
CA LYS A 105 9.24 -20.33 11.12
C LYS A 105 9.84 -18.97 10.77
N LYS A 106 9.04 -18.07 10.20
CA LYS A 106 9.46 -16.71 9.85
C LYS A 106 9.64 -15.86 11.11
N GLN A 107 8.83 -16.10 12.13
CA GLN A 107 8.96 -15.44 13.42
C GLN A 107 10.27 -15.85 14.12
N GLU A 108 10.60 -17.15 14.10
CA GLU A 108 11.87 -17.68 14.59
C GLU A 108 13.07 -17.04 13.87
N LEU A 109 13.04 -16.97 12.54
CA LEU A 109 14.08 -16.32 11.73
C LEU A 109 14.29 -14.84 12.13
N ILE A 110 13.20 -14.09 12.30
CA ILE A 110 13.24 -12.67 12.70
C ILE A 110 13.79 -12.53 14.12
N ALA A 111 13.44 -13.45 15.03
CA ALA A 111 13.96 -13.45 16.39
C ALA A 111 15.48 -13.65 16.40
N GLU A 112 16.01 -14.61 15.65
CA GLU A 112 17.44 -14.87 15.58
C GLU A 112 18.23 -13.69 14.98
N LEU A 113 17.72 -13.08 13.91
CA LEU A 113 18.33 -11.88 13.34
C LEU A 113 18.34 -10.69 14.32
N ASN A 114 17.32 -10.58 15.16
CA ASN A 114 17.25 -9.55 16.19
C ASN A 114 18.19 -9.83 17.37
N ASN A 115 18.32 -11.09 17.79
CA ASN A 115 19.27 -11.53 18.81
C ASN A 115 20.71 -11.30 18.35
N GLY A 116 21.07 -11.75 17.15
CA GLY A 116 22.39 -11.51 16.55
C GLY A 116 22.72 -10.02 16.50
N LYS A 117 21.77 -9.17 16.07
CA LYS A 117 21.93 -7.70 16.08
C LYS A 117 22.11 -7.15 17.50
N ASN A 118 21.39 -7.67 18.49
CA ASN A 118 21.52 -7.23 19.88
C ASN A 118 22.90 -7.57 20.45
N PHE A 119 23.43 -8.76 20.15
CA PHE A 119 24.79 -9.15 20.55
C PHE A 119 25.86 -8.28 19.90
N LEU A 120 25.70 -7.90 18.62
CA LEU A 120 26.59 -6.93 17.99
C LEU A 120 26.54 -5.55 18.68
N ARG A 121 25.35 -5.09 19.10
CA ARG A 121 25.21 -3.84 19.87
C ARG A 121 25.88 -3.92 21.24
N ASN A 122 25.88 -5.09 21.86
CA ASN A 122 26.50 -5.36 23.15
C ASN A 122 27.99 -5.74 23.05
N GLN A 123 28.61 -5.61 21.85
CA GLN A 123 30.01 -5.95 21.60
C GLN A 123 30.37 -7.40 21.92
N GLN A 124 29.43 -8.34 21.72
CA GLN A 124 29.60 -9.77 21.93
C GLN A 124 29.59 -10.52 20.58
N PRO A 125 30.63 -10.38 19.73
CA PRO A 125 30.66 -11.03 18.42
C PRO A 125 30.67 -12.56 18.53
N ASP A 126 31.25 -13.11 19.60
CA ASP A 126 31.32 -14.55 19.84
C ASP A 126 29.93 -15.19 19.98
N LYS A 127 28.97 -14.44 20.52
CA LYS A 127 27.56 -14.85 20.65
C LYS A 127 26.74 -14.46 19.43
N ALA A 128 27.09 -13.39 18.74
CA ALA A 128 26.37 -12.96 17.54
C ALA A 128 26.55 -13.92 16.36
N PHE A 129 27.77 -14.46 16.19
CA PHE A 129 28.12 -15.35 15.08
C PHE A 129 27.23 -16.61 14.99
N PRO A 130 27.00 -17.39 16.06
CA PRO A 130 26.11 -18.55 15.98
C PRO A 130 24.66 -18.16 15.66
N GLU A 131 24.14 -17.03 16.16
CA GLU A 131 22.76 -16.60 15.87
C GLU A 131 22.56 -16.20 14.41
N PHE A 132 23.56 -15.56 13.79
CA PHE A 132 23.46 -15.27 12.35
C PHE A 132 23.62 -16.54 11.50
N LYS A 133 24.33 -17.55 11.99
CA LYS A 133 24.46 -18.85 11.32
C LYS A 133 23.14 -19.63 11.36
N THR A 134 22.48 -19.68 12.51
CA THR A 134 21.14 -20.30 12.65
C THR A 134 20.11 -19.55 11.79
N ALA A 135 20.15 -18.21 11.80
CA ALA A 135 19.30 -17.40 10.93
C ALA A 135 19.55 -17.67 9.43
N LEU A 136 20.80 -17.87 9.02
CA LEU A 136 21.12 -18.18 7.61
C LEU A 136 20.51 -19.53 7.19
N GLU A 137 20.65 -20.56 8.02
CA GLU A 137 20.09 -21.89 7.77
C GLU A 137 18.56 -21.85 7.69
N LEU A 138 17.91 -21.12 8.60
CA LEU A 138 16.46 -20.91 8.57
C LEU A 138 16.01 -20.18 7.30
N ALA A 139 16.73 -19.15 6.87
CA ALA A 139 16.43 -18.41 5.64
C ALA A 139 16.59 -19.27 4.38
N GLN A 140 17.61 -20.12 4.32
CA GLN A 140 17.82 -21.08 3.23
C GLN A 140 16.72 -22.14 3.18
N ASN A 141 16.31 -22.68 4.33
CA ASN A 141 15.20 -23.62 4.42
C ASN A 141 13.86 -23.00 3.99
N MET A 142 13.69 -21.69 4.19
CA MET A 142 12.51 -20.94 3.76
C MET A 142 12.60 -20.42 2.32
N ASN A 143 13.76 -20.58 1.66
CA ASN A 143 14.05 -20.05 0.33
C ASN A 143 13.77 -18.53 0.22
N ASP A 144 14.07 -17.78 1.28
CA ASP A 144 13.86 -16.33 1.39
C ASP A 144 15.17 -15.56 1.08
N PRO A 145 15.41 -15.13 -0.17
CA PRO A 145 16.70 -14.57 -0.59
C PRO A 145 17.04 -13.21 0.06
N ILE A 146 16.06 -12.53 0.64
CA ILE A 146 16.24 -11.23 1.30
C ILE A 146 16.82 -11.43 2.70
N GLU A 147 16.21 -12.29 3.50
CA GLU A 147 16.67 -12.57 4.86
C GLU A 147 17.97 -13.38 4.85
N GLU A 148 18.19 -14.24 3.85
CA GLU A 148 19.47 -14.92 3.64
C GLU A 148 20.62 -13.92 3.47
N LYS A 149 20.47 -12.94 2.57
CA LYS A 149 21.47 -11.87 2.38
C LYS A 149 21.72 -11.07 3.66
N LYS A 150 20.69 -10.88 4.48
CA LYS A 150 20.78 -10.14 5.74
C LYS A 150 21.53 -10.93 6.81
N ALA A 151 21.27 -12.24 6.94
CA ALA A 151 22.02 -13.14 7.81
C ALA A 151 23.49 -13.24 7.37
N ALA A 152 23.74 -13.43 6.08
CA ALA A 152 25.08 -13.52 5.52
C ALA A 152 25.90 -12.22 5.67
N ARG A 153 25.24 -11.06 5.65
CA ARG A 153 25.88 -9.77 6.01
C ARG A 153 26.32 -9.74 7.47
N GLY A 154 25.51 -10.26 8.38
CA GLY A 154 25.88 -10.41 9.80
C GLY A 154 27.11 -11.30 10.01
N LEU A 155 27.37 -12.23 9.09
CA LEU A 155 28.53 -13.12 9.07
C LEU A 155 29.72 -12.60 8.25
N GLY A 156 29.56 -11.49 7.52
CA GLY A 156 30.63 -10.89 6.70
C GLY A 156 30.92 -11.59 5.36
N PHE A 157 30.03 -12.45 4.85
CA PHE A 157 30.26 -13.23 3.62
C PHE A 157 30.11 -12.46 2.30
N TYR A 158 29.59 -11.22 2.31
CA TYR A 158 29.34 -10.40 1.12
C TYR A 158 30.20 -9.12 1.11
N ASN A 159 31.53 -9.26 1.17
CA ASN A 159 32.48 -8.17 0.94
C ASN A 159 32.98 -8.17 -0.50
#